data_AF-A0A1Y4NUR3-F1
#
_entry.id   AF-A0A1Y4NUR3-F1
#
_cell.length_a   1.000
_cell.length_b   1.000
_cell.length_c   1.000
_cell.angle_alpha   90.00
_cell.angle_beta   90.00
_cell.angle_gamma   90.00
#
_symmetry.space_group_name_H-M   'P 1'
#
loop_
_entity.id
_entity.type
_entity.pdbx_description
1 polymer ?
#
loop_
_entity_poly.entity_id
_entity_poly.type
_entity_poly.pdbx_seq_one_letter_code
_entity_poly.pdbx_strand_id
1 'polypeptide(L)'
;MRKKLITCMTACIMTLAVTLTLPGCSTGFGNSGFGSSGSDDSAFTAGSGTTVRILSGSENQELEDIIADCAEAAGVRIEMDYKGSVDIMRTLQDGAEDYDAVWPASSIWISMGDENHLIKHSQSVSITPVVFGIRQSLAQELGFTGGDVSVNDILNAIRNGQMTFCMTSATQSNSGASAYIGFLYALLGKQDGMTAEDLEDPQLQEEIRTLLGGVERSSGSSDWLKDMFLNGNYDAMVNYECLIIDANEQLEAAGKEPLQVIYPYDGLSMADSPLGYVDHGDDEKEQAFLDFQEQILSSESQSAIEATGRRITASGVSEENASVFNPDWGIDTERILSPIQMPDAEVLMDALNLYQTSFKKPSLNIYCLDFSGSMSGDGEEQLKEAMSQILIQSNAEKNLLQANEGEVNVAVIFDDQVTAVLQASDDSDAALQDLYDQIAAESPGGGTDIYTAAAAAYEIASEYDLSQYTPAVILMTDGQSMDNRTVFENALSSYGNDIPVFSITFGDADPSQLEELADETGARVFDGTKDLTEAFRNVKGYN
;
A
#
# COMPACT_ATOMS: atom_id res chain seq x y z
N MET A 1 -74.61 -17.78 44.26
CA MET A 1 -74.64 -19.21 43.86
C MET A 1 -73.54 -19.44 42.85
N ARG A 2 -72.61 -20.37 43.12
CA ARG A 2 -71.52 -20.87 42.24
C ARG A 2 -70.48 -19.81 41.83
N LYS A 3 -69.20 -20.10 41.58
CA LYS A 3 -68.19 -21.07 42.06
C LYS A 3 -66.89 -20.48 41.45
N LYS A 4 -65.81 -20.37 42.26
CA LYS A 4 -64.39 -20.19 41.92
C LYS A 4 -64.01 -20.01 40.43
N LEU A 5 -63.26 -18.95 40.11
CA LEU A 5 -61.86 -19.06 39.69
C LEU A 5 -61.11 -17.74 39.89
N ILE A 6 -59.85 -17.90 40.23
CA ILE A 6 -58.82 -16.96 40.70
C ILE A 6 -58.48 -15.88 39.67
N THR A 7 -58.32 -14.62 40.10
CA THR A 7 -57.46 -13.63 39.43
C THR A 7 -56.84 -12.74 40.51
N CYS A 8 -55.51 -12.61 40.44
CA CYS A 8 -54.62 -12.13 41.49
C CYS A 8 -54.91 -10.71 41.99
N MET A 9 -54.99 -10.60 43.33
CA MET A 9 -54.73 -9.39 44.10
C MET A 9 -53.26 -8.99 43.93
N THR A 10 -52.99 -7.72 43.67
CA THR A 10 -52.17 -6.94 44.61
C THR A 10 -52.55 -5.47 44.51
N ALA A 11 -52.94 -4.90 45.64
CA ALA A 11 -53.22 -3.49 45.85
C ALA A 11 -52.12 -2.90 46.74
N CYS A 12 -52.14 -1.57 46.87
CA CYS A 12 -51.51 -0.75 47.93
C CYS A 12 -50.04 -0.38 47.68
N ILE A 13 -49.50 0.75 48.16
CA ILE A 13 -49.95 1.97 48.87
C ILE A 13 -48.76 2.95 48.78
N MET A 14 -49.02 4.26 48.80
CA MET A 14 -48.02 5.33 48.97
C MET A 14 -47.15 5.14 50.22
N THR A 15 -45.82 5.35 50.10
CA THR A 15 -45.08 6.20 51.07
C THR A 15 -43.72 6.67 50.52
N LEU A 16 -43.40 7.90 50.94
CA LEU A 16 -42.22 8.73 50.70
C LEU A 16 -40.91 8.10 51.25
N ALA A 17 -39.80 8.13 50.51
CA ALA A 17 -38.45 8.06 51.08
C ALA A 17 -37.39 8.61 50.12
N VAL A 18 -36.54 9.48 50.67
CA VAL A 18 -35.34 10.08 50.10
C VAL A 18 -34.26 9.02 49.89
N THR A 19 -33.58 9.01 48.73
CA THR A 19 -32.33 8.27 48.53
C THR A 19 -31.30 9.10 47.76
N LEU A 20 -30.11 9.20 48.37
CA LEU A 20 -28.89 9.76 47.83
C LEU A 20 -28.44 9.02 46.56
N THR A 21 -27.90 9.78 45.60
CA THR A 21 -27.19 9.28 44.43
C THR A 21 -25.69 9.16 44.73
N LEU A 22 -25.15 7.95 44.57
CA LEU A 22 -23.72 7.68 44.31
C LEU A 22 -23.61 7.23 42.83
N PRO A 23 -22.66 7.76 42.03
CA PRO A 23 -22.40 7.23 40.71
C PRO A 23 -21.46 6.02 40.80
N GLY A 24 -21.90 4.89 40.27
CA GLY A 24 -21.07 3.71 40.00
C GLY A 24 -20.82 3.63 38.49
N CYS A 25 -19.55 3.47 38.12
CA CYS A 25 -19.06 3.30 36.76
C CYS A 25 -19.67 2.08 36.06
N SER A 26 -20.00 2.23 34.78
CA SER A 26 -20.07 1.13 33.83
C SER A 26 -19.49 1.62 32.50
N THR A 27 -18.37 1.01 32.14
CA THR A 27 -17.67 1.08 30.85
C THR A 27 -18.61 0.72 29.70
N GLY A 28 -18.81 1.64 28.77
CA GLY A 28 -19.48 1.42 27.50
C GLY A 28 -18.52 1.69 26.36
N PHE A 29 -18.29 0.68 25.53
CA PHE A 29 -17.61 0.77 24.24
C PHE A 29 -18.31 1.84 23.39
N GLY A 30 -17.55 2.86 23.00
CA GLY A 30 -18.01 3.97 22.16
C GLY A 30 -17.38 3.85 20.78
N ASN A 31 -18.21 3.49 19.81
CA ASN A 31 -17.99 3.55 18.38
C ASN A 31 -17.79 5.01 17.95
N SER A 32 -16.58 5.40 17.56
CA SER A 32 -16.27 6.74 17.02
C SER A 32 -16.51 6.74 15.51
N GLY A 33 -17.68 7.26 15.11
CA GLY A 33 -17.96 7.61 13.73
C GLY A 33 -17.14 8.83 13.32
N PHE A 34 -16.50 8.71 12.16
CA PHE A 34 -15.80 9.76 11.44
C PHE A 34 -16.80 10.86 11.05
N GLY A 35 -16.51 12.10 11.46
CA GLY A 35 -17.21 13.30 11.02
C GLY A 35 -16.18 14.29 10.52
N SER A 36 -16.07 14.42 9.20
CA SER A 36 -15.19 15.36 8.51
C SER A 36 -15.70 16.80 8.59
N SER A 37 -14.78 17.73 8.83
CA SER A 37 -14.97 19.15 8.51
C SER A 37 -13.65 19.83 8.14
N GLY A 38 -13.36 19.90 6.84
CA GLY A 38 -12.78 21.06 6.14
C GLY A 38 -11.29 21.39 6.29
N SER A 39 -10.62 21.39 5.11
CA SER A 39 -9.32 21.99 4.69
C SER A 39 -8.03 21.25 5.05
N ASP A 40 -7.20 20.92 4.05
CA ASP A 40 -5.76 20.56 4.14
C ASP A 40 -5.36 19.80 5.42
N ASP A 41 -6.14 18.78 5.80
CA ASP A 41 -5.94 18.08 7.06
C ASP A 41 -4.88 17.00 6.89
N SER A 42 -3.84 17.10 7.73
CA SER A 42 -2.83 16.06 7.88
C SER A 42 -3.48 14.73 8.26
N ALA A 43 -2.91 13.61 7.77
CA ALA A 43 -3.48 12.28 7.98
C ALA A 43 -3.54 11.89 9.46
N PHE A 44 -2.56 12.32 10.25
CA PHE A 44 -2.50 12.11 11.69
C PHE A 44 -2.05 13.38 12.40
N THR A 45 -2.57 13.61 13.62
CA THR A 45 -2.14 14.72 14.45
C THR A 45 -2.15 14.36 15.93
N ALA A 46 -1.07 14.69 16.63
CA ALA A 46 -0.98 14.53 18.08
C ALA A 46 -0.22 15.67 18.78
N GLY A 47 -0.35 15.72 20.11
CA GLY A 47 0.34 16.69 20.96
C GLY A 47 -0.21 18.12 20.88
N SER A 48 0.58 19.07 21.38
CA SER A 48 0.23 20.50 21.46
C SER A 48 1.48 21.34 21.55
N GLY A 49 1.46 22.59 21.06
CA GLY A 49 2.62 23.48 21.07
C GLY A 49 2.96 23.95 19.66
N THR A 50 4.25 24.17 19.40
CA THR A 50 4.75 24.49 18.06
C THR A 50 4.51 23.29 17.14
N THR A 51 3.89 23.54 15.98
CA THR A 51 3.57 22.49 15.01
C THR A 51 4.82 22.08 14.24
N VAL A 52 5.10 20.78 14.13
CA VAL A 52 6.10 20.20 13.22
C VAL A 52 5.35 19.29 12.24
N ARG A 53 5.33 19.67 10.96
CA ARG A 53 4.75 18.88 9.86
C ARG A 53 5.78 17.91 9.32
N ILE A 54 5.47 16.62 9.34
CA ILE A 54 6.36 15.54 8.96
C ILE A 54 5.85 14.87 7.69
N LEU A 55 6.63 14.95 6.62
CA LEU A 55 6.47 14.14 5.41
C LEU A 55 6.99 12.72 5.71
N SER A 56 6.11 11.73 5.83
CA SER A 56 6.46 10.41 6.34
C SER A 56 6.11 9.28 5.37
N GLY A 57 6.88 8.18 5.42
CA GLY A 57 6.44 6.90 4.83
C GLY A 57 5.26 6.33 5.59
N SER A 58 4.37 5.61 4.91
CA SER A 58 3.18 4.99 5.54
C SER A 58 3.55 3.95 6.59
N GLU A 59 4.76 3.38 6.52
CA GLU A 59 5.30 2.41 7.48
C GLU A 59 5.38 2.94 8.92
N ASN A 60 5.31 4.26 9.12
CA ASN A 60 5.32 4.87 10.45
C ASN A 60 3.91 5.02 11.05
N GLN A 61 2.84 4.64 10.33
CA GLN A 61 1.46 4.65 10.86
C GLN A 61 1.31 3.72 12.07
N GLU A 62 1.98 2.57 12.07
CA GLU A 62 1.99 1.66 13.23
C GLU A 62 2.62 2.28 14.49
N LEU A 63 3.36 3.38 14.35
CA LEU A 63 4.01 4.09 15.45
C LEU A 63 3.19 5.28 15.97
N GLU A 64 2.00 5.54 15.44
CA GLU A 64 1.17 6.73 15.78
C GLU A 64 0.95 6.91 17.29
N ASP A 65 0.65 5.82 18.02
CA ASP A 65 0.47 5.88 19.48
C ASP A 65 1.77 6.31 20.19
N ILE A 66 2.91 5.76 19.77
CA ILE A 66 4.24 6.11 20.33
C ILE A 66 4.61 7.55 19.97
N ILE A 67 4.28 7.98 18.75
CA ILE A 67 4.50 9.34 18.27
C ILE A 67 3.65 10.32 19.08
N ALA A 68 2.40 9.97 19.41
CA ALA A 68 1.53 10.79 20.23
C ALA A 68 2.10 11.00 21.65
N ASP A 69 2.56 9.93 22.28
CA ASP A 69 3.19 9.97 23.60
C ASP A 69 4.47 10.83 23.57
N CYS A 70 5.31 10.67 22.53
CA CYS A 70 6.52 11.47 22.35
C CYS A 70 6.20 12.95 22.10
N ALA A 71 5.17 13.25 21.32
CA ALA A 71 4.74 14.62 21.04
C ALA A 71 4.24 15.32 22.31
N GLU A 72 3.46 14.62 23.15
CA GLU A 72 3.00 15.15 24.44
C GLU A 72 4.18 15.37 25.41
N ALA A 73 5.12 14.43 25.48
CA ALA A 73 6.32 14.55 26.32
C ALA A 73 7.24 15.70 25.89
N ALA A 74 7.39 15.91 24.59
CA ALA A 74 8.17 17.01 24.02
C ALA A 74 7.43 18.36 24.12
N GLY A 75 6.11 18.38 24.32
CA GLY A 75 5.32 19.61 24.32
C GLY A 75 5.25 20.26 22.93
N VAL A 76 5.21 19.43 21.87
CA VAL A 76 5.07 19.87 20.48
C VAL A 76 3.82 19.29 19.85
N ARG A 77 3.37 19.88 18.75
CA ARG A 77 2.27 19.34 17.93
C ARG A 77 2.87 18.68 16.70
N ILE A 78 2.66 17.38 16.53
CA ILE A 78 3.10 16.65 15.33
C ILE A 78 1.92 16.50 14.38
N GLU A 79 2.11 16.92 13.13
CA GLU A 79 1.20 16.69 12.02
C GLU A 79 1.91 15.77 11.02
N MET A 80 1.35 14.60 10.71
CA MET A 80 1.97 13.65 9.79
C MET A 80 1.18 13.52 8.50
N ASP A 81 1.92 13.59 7.39
CA ASP A 81 1.41 13.34 6.05
C ASP A 81 2.12 12.12 5.48
N TYR A 82 1.35 11.06 5.26
CA TYR A 82 1.88 9.79 4.77
C TYR A 82 1.89 9.76 3.24
N LYS A 83 3.05 9.50 2.65
CA LYS A 83 3.23 9.39 1.20
C LYS A 83 4.08 8.18 0.82
N GLY A 84 3.90 7.71 -0.41
CA GLY A 84 4.75 6.68 -1.03
C GLY A 84 6.19 7.20 -1.20
N SER A 85 7.16 6.30 -1.28
CA SER A 85 8.57 6.70 -1.16
C SER A 85 9.07 7.55 -2.34
N VAL A 86 8.56 7.29 -3.54
CA VAL A 86 8.81 8.13 -4.72
C VAL A 86 8.16 9.51 -4.59
N ASP A 87 7.00 9.61 -3.93
CA ASP A 87 6.33 10.89 -3.69
C ASP A 87 7.03 11.71 -2.62
N ILE A 88 7.59 11.06 -1.59
CA ILE A 88 8.48 11.73 -0.64
C ILE A 88 9.70 12.29 -1.37
N MET A 89 10.36 11.48 -2.20
CA MET A 89 11.51 11.93 -3.00
C MET A 89 11.17 13.15 -3.85
N ARG A 90 10.07 13.12 -4.61
CA ARG A 90 9.63 14.25 -5.45
C ARG A 90 9.31 15.50 -4.66
N THR A 91 8.60 15.33 -3.55
CA THR A 91 8.26 16.45 -2.65
C THR A 91 9.54 17.11 -2.12
N LEU A 92 10.58 16.32 -1.81
CA LEU A 92 11.90 16.84 -1.45
C LEU A 92 12.61 17.54 -2.62
N GLN A 93 12.51 17.01 -3.86
CA GLN A 93 13.07 17.67 -5.05
C GLN A 93 12.42 19.03 -5.30
N ASP A 94 11.12 19.13 -5.05
CA ASP A 94 10.34 20.37 -5.11
C ASP A 94 10.59 21.31 -3.91
N GLY A 95 11.47 20.92 -2.99
CA GLY A 95 11.94 21.70 -1.85
C GLY A 95 11.14 21.51 -0.57
N ALA A 96 10.06 20.71 -0.58
CA ALA A 96 9.24 20.39 0.59
C ALA A 96 8.83 21.63 1.42
N GLU A 97 8.40 22.71 0.75
CA GLU A 97 8.12 24.03 1.37
C GLU A 97 7.07 23.96 2.49
N ASP A 98 6.15 22.99 2.43
CA ASP A 98 5.06 22.83 3.40
C ASP A 98 5.43 21.95 4.61
N TYR A 99 6.66 21.41 4.66
CA TYR A 99 7.10 20.45 5.66
C TYR A 99 8.27 20.95 6.49
N ASP A 100 8.27 20.60 7.79
CA ASP A 100 9.34 20.92 8.73
C ASP A 100 10.28 19.73 8.95
N ALA A 101 9.84 18.51 8.63
CA ALA A 101 10.63 17.29 8.80
C ALA A 101 10.28 16.23 7.75
N VAL A 102 11.18 15.27 7.55
CA VAL A 102 10.98 14.11 6.69
C VAL A 102 11.32 12.83 7.44
N TRP A 103 10.49 11.81 7.28
CA TRP A 103 10.66 10.50 7.91
C TRP A 103 10.32 9.35 6.93
N PRO A 104 11.14 9.13 5.88
CA PRO A 104 10.91 8.04 4.94
C PRO A 104 11.33 6.70 5.55
N ALA A 105 10.90 5.60 4.93
CA ALA A 105 11.33 4.25 5.30
C ALA A 105 12.84 4.01 5.07
N SER A 106 13.48 4.77 4.17
CA SER A 106 14.91 4.65 3.90
C SER A 106 15.57 5.97 3.55
N SER A 107 16.83 6.13 3.97
CA SER A 107 17.71 7.25 3.63
C SER A 107 17.99 7.42 2.14
N ILE A 108 17.72 6.40 1.32
CA ILE A 108 17.87 6.51 -0.13
C ILE A 108 16.94 7.58 -0.72
N TRP A 109 15.73 7.72 -0.19
CA TRP A 109 14.74 8.68 -0.68
C TRP A 109 15.12 10.12 -0.33
N ILE A 110 15.80 10.33 0.81
CA ILE A 110 16.44 11.61 1.14
C ILE A 110 17.60 11.87 0.17
N SER A 111 18.45 10.87 -0.06
CA SER A 111 19.63 11.02 -0.92
C SER A 111 19.28 11.33 -2.38
N MET A 112 18.16 10.81 -2.87
CA MET A 112 17.63 11.09 -4.21
C MET A 112 16.83 12.40 -4.27
N GLY A 113 16.14 12.74 -3.19
CA GLY A 113 15.19 13.86 -3.17
C GLY A 113 15.80 15.19 -2.75
N ASP A 114 16.72 15.19 -1.79
CA ASP A 114 17.28 16.40 -1.18
C ASP A 114 18.42 17.03 -2.03
N GLU A 115 18.07 17.45 -3.24
CA GLU A 115 19.00 18.09 -4.18
C GLU A 115 19.53 19.43 -3.66
N ASN A 116 18.76 20.08 -2.79
CA ASN A 116 19.08 21.39 -2.20
C ASN A 116 19.81 21.30 -0.85
N HIS A 117 20.07 20.08 -0.34
CA HIS A 117 20.73 19.82 0.94
C HIS A 117 20.05 20.51 2.13
N LEU A 118 18.72 20.46 2.17
CA LEU A 118 17.86 21.01 3.22
C LEU A 118 17.86 20.15 4.48
N ILE A 119 18.14 18.84 4.37
CA ILE A 119 17.98 17.93 5.49
C ILE A 119 19.11 18.05 6.51
N LYS A 120 18.74 18.31 7.77
CA LYS A 120 19.64 18.32 8.94
C LYS A 120 19.25 17.26 9.96
N HIS A 121 20.16 17.00 10.90
CA HIS A 121 19.92 16.19 12.10
C HIS A 121 19.35 14.80 11.83
N SER A 122 19.60 14.23 10.66
CA SER A 122 19.07 12.91 10.30
C SER A 122 19.57 11.84 11.27
N GLN A 123 18.65 11.11 11.88
CA GLN A 123 18.92 9.99 12.79
C GLN A 123 18.00 8.82 12.42
N SER A 124 18.55 7.60 12.36
CA SER A 124 17.75 6.38 12.20
C SER A 124 16.92 6.14 13.46
N VAL A 125 15.60 6.01 13.32
CA VAL A 125 14.70 5.75 14.44
C VAL A 125 14.55 4.25 14.70
N SER A 126 14.60 3.46 13.63
CA SER A 126 14.57 1.99 13.68
C SER A 126 15.11 1.43 12.36
N ILE A 127 15.39 0.12 12.36
CA ILE A 127 15.87 -0.60 11.21
C ILE A 127 15.04 -1.87 11.03
N THR A 128 14.69 -2.21 9.79
CA THR A 128 14.02 -3.47 9.47
C THR A 128 14.55 -4.06 8.17
N PRO A 129 14.93 -5.35 8.14
CA PRO A 129 15.27 -6.02 6.88
C PRO A 129 14.02 -6.21 6.02
N VAL A 130 14.23 -6.20 4.70
CA VAL A 130 13.23 -6.67 3.73
C VAL A 130 13.50 -8.15 3.47
N VAL A 131 12.52 -9.00 3.74
CA VAL A 131 12.64 -10.45 3.81
C VAL A 131 11.55 -11.14 3.01
N PHE A 132 11.72 -12.44 2.74
CA PHE A 132 10.62 -13.29 2.28
C PHE A 132 9.95 -13.94 3.49
N GLY A 133 8.64 -13.78 3.64
CA GLY A 133 7.80 -14.64 4.45
C GLY A 133 7.15 -15.71 3.57
N ILE A 134 7.56 -16.96 3.71
CA ILE A 134 7.06 -18.08 2.90
C ILE A 134 6.24 -18.99 3.80
N ARG A 135 5.05 -19.39 3.36
CA ARG A 135 4.18 -20.31 4.10
C ARG A 135 4.96 -21.52 4.60
N GLN A 136 4.91 -21.79 5.91
CA GLN A 136 5.91 -22.63 6.58
C GLN A 136 6.02 -24.04 5.97
N SER A 137 4.88 -24.65 5.62
CA SER A 137 4.86 -25.96 4.95
C SER A 137 5.54 -25.95 3.57
N LEU A 138 5.37 -24.87 2.79
CA LEU A 138 6.02 -24.68 1.49
C LEU A 138 7.52 -24.44 1.65
N ALA A 139 7.92 -23.59 2.60
CA ALA A 139 9.34 -23.37 2.90
C ALA A 139 10.05 -24.69 3.26
N GLN A 140 9.37 -25.58 4.00
CA GLN A 140 9.90 -26.90 4.30
C GLN A 140 10.00 -27.80 3.07
N GLU A 141 8.99 -27.79 2.18
CA GLU A 141 8.99 -28.54 0.92
C GLU A 141 10.13 -28.10 -0.01
N LEU A 142 10.38 -26.79 -0.10
CA LEU A 142 11.46 -26.20 -0.88
C LEU A 142 12.84 -26.38 -0.23
N GLY A 143 12.89 -26.78 1.05
CA GLY A 143 14.13 -26.96 1.80
C GLY A 143 14.75 -25.66 2.34
N PHE A 144 13.97 -24.60 2.44
CA PHE A 144 14.42 -23.26 2.84
C PHE A 144 14.53 -23.04 4.35
N THR A 145 14.04 -23.98 5.18
CA THR A 145 14.01 -23.81 6.65
C THR A 145 15.32 -24.15 7.38
N GLY A 146 16.32 -24.74 6.71
CA GLY A 146 17.47 -25.39 7.37
C GLY A 146 18.86 -25.00 6.86
N GLY A 147 18.95 -24.04 5.94
CA GLY A 147 20.21 -23.62 5.32
C GLY A 147 20.15 -22.20 4.79
N ASP A 148 21.28 -21.70 4.29
CA ASP A 148 21.32 -20.41 3.62
C ASP A 148 20.60 -20.49 2.26
N VAL A 149 19.68 -19.55 2.03
CA VAL A 149 18.91 -19.43 0.80
C VAL A 149 19.47 -18.24 0.01
N SER A 150 19.64 -18.40 -1.30
CA SER A 150 19.94 -17.29 -2.22
C SER A 150 18.69 -16.79 -2.94
N VAL A 151 18.75 -15.58 -3.50
CA VAL A 151 17.76 -15.11 -4.47
C VAL A 151 17.68 -16.05 -5.68
N ASN A 152 18.79 -16.68 -6.09
CA ASN A 152 18.78 -17.64 -7.19
C ASN A 152 18.03 -18.94 -6.84
N ASP A 153 18.02 -19.38 -5.58
CA ASP A 153 17.19 -20.51 -5.14
C ASP A 153 15.70 -20.18 -5.23
N ILE A 154 15.33 -18.95 -4.85
CA ILE A 154 13.97 -18.42 -4.99
C ILE A 154 13.57 -18.32 -6.48
N LEU A 155 14.44 -17.77 -7.32
CA LEU A 155 14.26 -17.74 -8.78
C LEU A 155 14.02 -19.14 -9.35
N ASN A 156 14.76 -20.15 -8.88
CA ASN A 156 14.56 -21.52 -9.35
C ASN A 156 13.20 -22.10 -8.90
N ALA A 157 12.74 -21.80 -7.68
CA ALA A 157 11.42 -22.21 -7.22
C ALA A 157 10.31 -21.59 -8.08
N ILE A 158 10.41 -20.30 -8.41
CA ILE A 158 9.49 -19.59 -9.31
C ILE A 158 9.54 -20.18 -10.72
N ARG A 159 10.73 -20.34 -11.29
CA ARG A 159 10.95 -20.90 -12.64
C ARG A 159 10.36 -22.30 -12.80
N ASN A 160 10.36 -23.10 -11.73
CA ASN A 160 9.80 -24.44 -11.72
C ASN A 160 8.29 -24.47 -11.40
N GLY A 161 7.65 -23.31 -11.21
CA GLY A 161 6.23 -23.19 -10.85
C GLY A 161 5.90 -23.73 -9.46
N GLN A 162 6.87 -23.71 -8.54
CA GLN A 162 6.72 -24.25 -7.18
C GLN A 162 6.31 -23.18 -6.15
N MET A 163 6.42 -21.90 -6.51
CA MET A 163 6.12 -20.77 -5.63
C MET A 163 5.79 -19.53 -6.45
N THR A 164 4.72 -18.83 -6.08
CA THR A 164 4.47 -17.42 -6.42
C THR A 164 4.66 -16.56 -5.19
N PHE A 165 4.68 -15.24 -5.35
CA PHE A 165 4.76 -14.35 -4.19
C PHE A 165 4.05 -13.02 -4.43
N CYS A 166 3.73 -12.36 -3.33
CA CYS A 166 3.24 -10.98 -3.30
C CYS A 166 4.40 -10.04 -2.96
N MET A 167 4.46 -8.85 -3.56
CA MET A 167 5.43 -7.81 -3.19
C MET A 167 4.83 -6.43 -3.44
N THR A 168 5.35 -5.37 -2.84
CA THR A 168 4.91 -4.02 -3.25
C THR A 168 5.60 -3.59 -4.55
N SER A 169 5.03 -2.62 -5.28
CA SER A 169 5.62 -2.04 -6.48
C SER A 169 6.93 -1.29 -6.17
N ALA A 170 7.96 -1.56 -6.96
CA ALA A 170 9.26 -0.91 -6.81
C ALA A 170 9.23 0.61 -7.08
N THR A 171 8.25 1.10 -7.84
CA THR A 171 8.11 2.53 -8.17
C THR A 171 7.17 3.28 -7.23
N GLN A 172 6.65 2.63 -6.18
CA GLN A 172 5.69 3.26 -5.26
C GLN A 172 6.03 3.04 -3.79
N SER A 173 6.62 1.90 -3.44
CA SER A 173 6.94 1.51 -2.06
C SER A 173 8.43 1.24 -1.89
N ASN A 174 8.96 1.61 -0.72
CA ASN A 174 10.34 1.33 -0.35
C ASN A 174 10.64 -0.16 -0.23
N SER A 175 9.75 -0.99 0.31
CA SER A 175 9.99 -2.44 0.42
C SER A 175 10.11 -3.08 -0.97
N GLY A 176 9.27 -2.66 -1.92
CA GLY A 176 9.30 -3.08 -3.32
C GLY A 176 10.60 -2.65 -4.01
N ALA A 177 10.99 -1.39 -3.85
CA ALA A 177 12.24 -0.88 -4.41
C ALA A 177 13.44 -1.63 -3.83
N SER A 178 13.47 -1.77 -2.51
CA SER A 178 14.53 -2.46 -1.76
C SER A 178 14.67 -3.92 -2.18
N ALA A 179 13.55 -4.64 -2.33
CA ALA A 179 13.53 -6.01 -2.80
C ALA A 179 14.03 -6.13 -4.25
N TYR A 180 13.50 -5.29 -5.14
CA TYR A 180 13.85 -5.29 -6.55
C TYR A 180 15.34 -5.00 -6.79
N ILE A 181 15.88 -3.97 -6.15
CA ILE A 181 17.32 -3.66 -6.22
C ILE A 181 18.16 -4.79 -5.59
N GLY A 182 17.67 -5.38 -4.50
CA GLY A 182 18.24 -6.59 -3.92
C GLY A 182 18.34 -7.75 -4.93
N PHE A 183 17.27 -7.99 -5.69
CA PHE A 183 17.25 -9.03 -6.73
C PHE A 183 18.26 -8.74 -7.83
N LEU A 184 18.33 -7.50 -8.33
CA LEU A 184 19.31 -7.13 -9.35
C LEU A 184 20.75 -7.41 -8.88
N TYR A 185 21.09 -7.00 -7.66
CA TYR A 185 22.40 -7.25 -7.08
C TYR A 185 22.72 -8.73 -6.96
N ALA A 186 21.78 -9.53 -6.45
CA ALA A 186 21.97 -10.96 -6.31
C ALA A 186 22.16 -11.67 -7.66
N LEU A 187 21.36 -11.32 -8.67
CA LEU A 187 21.47 -11.88 -10.03
C LEU A 187 22.78 -11.44 -10.72
N LEU A 188 23.27 -10.23 -10.45
CA LEU A 188 24.57 -9.76 -10.90
C LEU A 188 25.75 -10.39 -10.12
N GLY A 189 25.50 -11.05 -9.00
CA GLY A 189 26.53 -11.53 -8.08
C GLY A 189 27.35 -10.39 -7.46
N LYS A 190 26.72 -9.23 -7.24
CA LYS A 190 27.32 -8.02 -6.67
C LYS A 190 26.68 -7.66 -5.33
N GLN A 191 27.39 -6.86 -4.54
CA GLN A 191 26.87 -6.28 -3.28
C GLN A 191 26.92 -4.74 -3.28
N ASP A 192 27.68 -4.16 -4.21
CA ASP A 192 27.85 -2.73 -4.42
C ASP A 192 28.20 -2.46 -5.90
N GLY A 193 28.20 -1.18 -6.28
CA GLY A 193 28.74 -0.73 -7.57
C GLY A 193 27.98 -1.27 -8.79
N MET A 194 26.67 -1.43 -8.71
CA MET A 194 25.83 -1.63 -9.90
C MET A 194 25.91 -0.40 -10.79
N THR A 195 26.00 -0.63 -12.10
CA THR A 195 26.14 0.40 -13.14
C THR A 195 25.02 0.28 -14.17
N ALA A 196 24.79 1.33 -14.96
CA ALA A 196 23.82 1.29 -16.06
C ALA A 196 24.14 0.18 -17.09
N GLU A 197 25.42 -0.10 -17.37
CA GLU A 197 25.83 -1.19 -18.29
C GLU A 197 25.41 -2.57 -17.77
N ASP A 198 25.39 -2.76 -16.45
CA ASP A 198 24.92 -4.03 -15.86
C ASP A 198 23.42 -4.26 -16.14
N LEU A 199 22.61 -3.19 -16.14
CA LEU A 199 21.17 -3.26 -16.40
C LEU A 199 20.85 -3.64 -17.86
N GLU A 200 21.80 -3.46 -18.76
CA GLU A 200 21.71 -3.85 -20.18
C GLU A 200 22.06 -5.33 -20.42
N ASP A 201 22.55 -6.06 -19.41
CA ASP A 201 22.92 -7.47 -19.56
C ASP A 201 21.69 -8.34 -19.90
N PRO A 202 21.66 -9.02 -21.08
CA PRO A 202 20.51 -9.82 -21.49
C PRO A 202 20.16 -10.97 -20.53
N GLN A 203 21.16 -11.55 -19.86
CA GLN A 203 20.93 -12.62 -18.89
C GLN A 203 20.25 -12.06 -17.64
N LEU A 204 20.72 -10.93 -17.12
CA LEU A 204 20.06 -10.24 -16.00
C LEU A 204 18.60 -9.94 -16.34
N GLN A 205 18.36 -9.38 -17.52
CA GLN A 205 17.00 -9.03 -17.97
C GLN A 205 16.09 -10.25 -18.11
N GLU A 206 16.60 -11.41 -18.52
CA GLU A 206 15.83 -12.66 -18.57
C GLU A 206 15.53 -13.20 -17.16
N GLU A 207 16.53 -13.19 -16.28
CA GLU A 207 16.41 -13.71 -14.92
C GLU A 207 15.47 -12.84 -14.06
N ILE A 208 15.58 -11.51 -14.14
CA ILE A 208 14.71 -10.61 -13.38
C ILE A 208 13.27 -10.67 -13.89
N ARG A 209 13.04 -10.79 -15.21
CA ARG A 209 11.69 -11.03 -15.76
C ARG A 209 11.11 -12.35 -15.28
N THR A 210 11.93 -13.39 -15.20
CA THR A 210 11.49 -14.69 -14.67
C THR A 210 11.12 -14.58 -13.20
N LEU A 211 11.93 -13.90 -12.39
CA LEU A 211 11.68 -13.69 -10.97
C LEU A 211 10.40 -12.87 -10.76
N LEU A 212 10.27 -11.71 -11.41
CA LEU A 212 9.08 -10.86 -11.33
C LEU A 212 7.85 -11.51 -11.99
N GLY A 213 8.06 -12.47 -12.89
CA GLY A 213 7.03 -13.40 -13.37
C GLY A 213 6.41 -14.27 -12.28
N GLY A 214 7.04 -14.38 -11.11
CA GLY A 214 6.48 -15.01 -9.91
C GLY A 214 5.55 -14.11 -9.09
N VAL A 215 5.49 -12.80 -9.39
CA VAL A 215 4.62 -11.87 -8.67
C VAL A 215 3.17 -12.15 -9.05
N GLU A 216 2.38 -12.56 -8.07
CA GLU A 216 0.94 -12.84 -8.24
C GLU A 216 0.09 -11.61 -7.92
N ARG A 217 0.51 -10.84 -6.91
CA ARG A 217 -0.09 -9.57 -6.53
C ARG A 217 0.96 -8.54 -6.16
N SER A 218 0.68 -7.31 -6.54
CA SER A 218 1.40 -6.10 -6.20
C SER A 218 0.55 -5.16 -5.34
N SER A 219 1.20 -4.36 -4.50
CA SER A 219 0.57 -3.23 -3.81
C SER A 219 1.46 -1.98 -3.85
N GLY A 220 0.87 -0.79 -3.79
CA GLY A 220 1.61 0.44 -3.54
C GLY A 220 1.95 0.65 -2.05
N SER A 221 1.44 -0.18 -1.13
CA SER A 221 1.66 -0.07 0.31
C SER A 221 2.04 -1.41 0.95
N SER A 222 3.02 -1.37 1.85
CA SER A 222 3.52 -2.55 2.56
C SER A 222 2.48 -3.13 3.54
N ASP A 223 1.74 -2.28 4.25
CA ASP A 223 0.69 -2.70 5.18
C ASP A 223 -0.50 -3.31 4.45
N TRP A 224 -0.93 -2.67 3.36
CA TRP A 224 -2.02 -3.22 2.57
C TRP A 224 -1.64 -4.56 1.92
N LEU A 225 -0.38 -4.71 1.47
CA LEU A 225 0.10 -6.00 0.96
C LEU A 225 -0.05 -7.11 2.01
N LYS A 226 0.27 -6.82 3.28
CA LYS A 226 0.08 -7.74 4.40
C LYS A 226 -1.39 -8.09 4.59
N ASP A 227 -2.28 -7.11 4.64
CA ASP A 227 -3.72 -7.35 4.82
C ASP A 227 -4.32 -8.18 3.66
N MET A 228 -3.94 -7.83 2.43
CA MET A 228 -4.30 -8.58 1.23
C MET A 228 -3.78 -10.02 1.31
N PHE A 229 -2.54 -10.22 1.78
CA PHE A 229 -1.96 -11.54 1.97
C PHE A 229 -2.75 -12.37 3.00
N LEU A 230 -3.12 -11.78 4.14
CA LEU A 230 -3.86 -12.44 5.23
C LEU A 230 -5.28 -12.90 4.82
N ASN A 231 -5.89 -12.16 3.89
CA ASN A 231 -7.22 -12.43 3.34
C ASN A 231 -7.21 -13.40 2.17
N GLY A 232 -6.09 -13.49 1.44
CA GLY A 232 -5.92 -14.40 0.31
C GLY A 232 -5.31 -15.76 0.68
N ASN A 233 -5.00 -16.53 -0.35
CA ASN A 233 -4.30 -17.81 -0.25
C ASN A 233 -3.06 -17.79 -1.14
N TYR A 234 -2.04 -17.08 -0.67
CA TYR A 234 -0.78 -16.88 -1.38
C TYR A 234 0.36 -17.70 -0.75
N ASP A 235 1.37 -18.00 -1.55
CA ASP A 235 2.49 -18.84 -1.13
C ASP A 235 3.55 -18.10 -0.30
N ALA A 236 3.85 -16.86 -0.68
CA ALA A 236 4.88 -16.06 -0.06
C ALA A 236 4.62 -14.55 -0.20
N MET A 237 5.24 -13.76 0.66
CA MET A 237 5.24 -12.29 0.60
C MET A 237 6.65 -11.76 0.81
N VAL A 238 7.06 -10.77 0.02
CA VAL A 238 8.26 -9.96 0.27
C VAL A 238 7.84 -8.69 0.97
N ASN A 239 8.29 -8.51 2.21
CA ASN A 239 7.95 -7.34 3.01
C ASN A 239 8.98 -7.09 4.12
N TYR A 240 8.77 -6.06 4.94
CA TYR A 240 9.56 -5.83 6.14
C TYR A 240 9.37 -6.95 7.15
N GLU A 241 10.44 -7.33 7.85
CA GLU A 241 10.39 -8.32 8.94
C GLU A 241 9.32 -8.01 9.99
N CYS A 242 9.18 -6.75 10.42
CA CYS A 242 8.15 -6.36 11.39
C CYS A 242 6.72 -6.66 10.89
N LEU A 243 6.46 -6.52 9.58
CA LEU A 243 5.16 -6.84 9.00
C LEU A 243 4.95 -8.35 8.82
N ILE A 244 6.02 -9.14 8.66
CA ILE A 244 5.91 -10.60 8.71
C ILE A 244 5.64 -11.10 10.13
N ILE A 245 6.26 -10.46 11.14
CA ILE A 245 5.96 -10.73 12.56
C ILE A 245 4.48 -10.47 12.85
N ASP A 246 3.98 -9.29 12.51
CA ASP A 246 2.56 -8.95 12.70
C ASP A 246 1.63 -9.91 11.92
N ALA A 247 1.96 -10.22 10.66
CA ALA A 247 1.21 -11.21 9.88
C ALA A 247 1.14 -12.58 10.59
N ASN A 248 2.26 -13.04 11.15
CA ASN A 248 2.31 -14.32 11.85
C ASN A 248 1.51 -14.33 13.14
N GLU A 249 1.52 -13.25 13.92
CA GLU A 249 0.67 -13.10 15.11
C GLU A 249 -0.81 -13.25 14.73
N GLN A 250 -1.24 -12.57 13.65
CA GLN A 250 -2.61 -12.65 13.16
C GLN A 250 -2.96 -14.04 12.60
N LEU A 251 -2.05 -14.67 11.85
CA LEU A 251 -2.23 -16.03 11.32
C LEU A 251 -2.40 -17.05 12.45
N GLU A 252 -1.53 -17.02 13.46
CA GLU A 252 -1.61 -17.93 14.60
C GLU A 252 -2.86 -17.69 15.45
N ALA A 253 -3.23 -16.43 15.68
CA ALA A 253 -4.47 -16.07 16.37
C ALA A 253 -5.72 -16.61 15.63
N ALA A 254 -5.68 -16.63 14.29
CA ALA A 254 -6.71 -17.22 13.45
C ALA A 254 -6.59 -18.76 13.31
N GLY A 255 -5.57 -19.39 13.88
CA GLY A 255 -5.30 -20.82 13.75
C GLY A 255 -4.86 -21.25 12.34
N LYS A 256 -4.35 -20.31 11.55
CA LYS A 256 -3.72 -20.54 10.23
C LYS A 256 -2.23 -20.84 10.40
N GLU A 257 -1.60 -21.42 9.37
CA GLU A 257 -0.15 -21.66 9.40
C GLU A 257 0.63 -20.33 9.30
N PRO A 258 1.70 -20.14 10.08
CA PRO A 258 2.53 -18.95 9.98
C PRO A 258 3.45 -19.00 8.75
N LEU A 259 4.11 -17.89 8.50
CA LEU A 259 5.17 -17.73 7.52
C LEU A 259 6.53 -18.00 8.15
N GLN A 260 7.36 -18.75 7.43
CA GLN A 260 8.78 -18.88 7.64
C GLN A 260 9.49 -17.67 7.02
N VAL A 261 10.15 -16.88 7.85
CA VAL A 261 11.04 -15.80 7.42
C VAL A 261 12.32 -16.40 6.85
N ILE A 262 12.66 -15.94 5.63
CA ILE A 262 13.88 -16.26 4.92
C ILE A 262 14.64 -14.96 4.68
N TYR A 263 15.91 -14.94 5.08
CA TYR A 263 16.87 -13.88 4.78
C TYR A 263 17.80 -14.40 3.68
N PRO A 264 17.57 -14.02 2.41
CA PRO A 264 18.54 -14.31 1.37
C PRO A 264 19.93 -13.84 1.78
N TYR A 265 20.95 -14.67 1.59
CA TYR A 265 22.33 -14.28 1.95
C TYR A 265 22.92 -13.27 0.96
N ASP A 266 22.34 -13.19 -0.25
CA ASP A 266 22.59 -12.20 -1.29
C ASP A 266 21.36 -11.32 -1.51
N GLY A 267 21.54 -10.07 -1.95
CA GLY A 267 20.41 -9.19 -2.28
C GLY A 267 19.54 -8.74 -1.11
N LEU A 268 19.97 -8.90 0.14
CA LEU A 268 19.24 -8.39 1.29
C LEU A 268 19.33 -6.86 1.36
N SER A 269 18.21 -6.19 1.60
CA SER A 269 18.13 -4.74 1.80
C SER A 269 17.63 -4.41 3.20
N MET A 270 18.03 -3.25 3.73
CA MET A 270 17.59 -2.74 5.03
C MET A 270 16.91 -1.39 4.85
N ALA A 271 15.76 -1.22 5.50
CA ALA A 271 15.13 0.07 5.72
C ALA A 271 15.62 0.64 7.05
N ASP A 272 16.21 1.84 7.02
CA ASP A 272 16.84 2.50 8.18
C ASP A 272 16.00 3.65 8.77
N SER A 273 14.77 3.87 8.27
CA SER A 273 13.77 4.79 8.80
C SER A 273 14.34 6.08 9.42
N PRO A 274 15.06 6.92 8.63
CA PRO A 274 15.67 8.13 9.14
C PRO A 274 14.64 9.23 9.39
N LEU A 275 14.72 9.89 10.54
CA LEU A 275 13.99 11.12 10.86
C LEU A 275 14.95 12.31 10.75
N GLY A 276 14.64 13.27 9.87
CA GLY A 276 15.45 14.47 9.62
C GLY A 276 14.63 15.75 9.57
N TYR A 277 15.27 16.87 9.91
CA TYR A 277 14.69 18.22 9.87
C TYR A 277 14.84 18.83 8.47
N VAL A 278 13.79 19.45 7.93
CA VAL A 278 13.81 20.19 6.65
C VAL A 278 14.08 21.66 6.96
N ASP A 279 15.27 22.16 6.61
CA ASP A 279 15.69 23.51 6.99
C ASP A 279 15.13 24.61 6.08
N HIS A 280 14.08 25.28 6.57
CA HIS A 280 13.55 26.51 6.00
C HIS A 280 13.97 27.79 6.74
N GLY A 281 14.94 27.69 7.66
CA GLY A 281 15.46 28.83 8.43
C GLY A 281 14.57 29.29 9.59
N ASP A 282 13.74 28.40 10.14
CA ASP A 282 12.92 28.65 11.32
C ASP A 282 13.51 27.98 12.58
N ASP A 283 14.19 28.77 13.41
CA ASP A 283 14.84 28.29 14.64
C ASP A 283 13.82 27.71 15.65
N GLU A 284 12.57 28.17 15.64
CA GLU A 284 11.52 27.67 16.55
C GLU A 284 11.07 26.26 16.14
N LYS A 285 10.89 26.05 14.83
CA LYS A 285 10.60 24.72 14.26
C LYS A 285 11.77 23.75 14.43
N GLU A 286 13.00 24.21 14.21
CA GLU A 286 14.20 23.39 14.40
C GLU A 286 14.30 22.90 15.85
N GLN A 287 14.08 23.78 16.83
CA GLN A 287 14.09 23.37 18.24
C GLN A 287 12.94 22.42 18.58
N ALA A 288 11.72 22.69 18.09
CA ALA A 288 10.57 21.79 18.32
C ALA A 288 10.81 20.40 17.72
N PHE A 289 11.41 20.32 16.53
CA PHE A 289 11.82 19.05 15.92
C PHE A 289 12.85 18.32 16.79
N LEU A 290 13.88 19.03 17.28
CA LEU A 290 14.93 18.41 18.12
C LEU A 290 14.37 17.89 19.45
N ASP A 291 13.43 18.62 20.06
CA ASP A 291 12.76 18.19 21.30
C ASP A 291 11.95 16.90 21.05
N PHE A 292 11.25 16.79 19.92
CA PHE A 292 10.57 15.57 19.51
C PHE A 292 11.54 14.43 19.20
N GLN A 293 12.61 14.70 18.44
CA GLN A 293 13.63 13.72 18.09
C GLN A 293 14.31 13.15 19.34
N GLU A 294 14.53 13.95 20.39
CA GLU A 294 15.04 13.47 21.67
C GLU A 294 14.08 12.47 22.33
N GLN A 295 12.76 12.72 22.29
CA GLN A 295 11.77 11.80 22.86
C GLN A 295 11.66 10.49 22.09
N ILE A 296 11.59 10.53 20.75
CA ILE A 296 11.44 9.32 19.93
C ILE A 296 12.70 8.42 19.98
N LEU A 297 13.87 9.00 20.21
CA LEU A 297 15.14 8.29 20.41
C LEU A 297 15.42 7.93 21.89
N SER A 298 14.50 8.25 22.80
CA SER A 298 14.63 7.89 24.20
C SER A 298 14.58 6.37 24.39
N SER A 299 15.18 5.85 25.47
CA SER A 299 15.18 4.41 25.74
C SER A 299 13.77 3.82 25.92
N GLU A 300 12.82 4.62 26.41
CA GLU A 300 11.43 4.20 26.60
C GLU A 300 10.73 4.05 25.24
N SER A 301 10.78 5.08 24.40
CA SER A 301 10.19 5.04 23.06
C SER A 301 10.86 4.01 22.16
N GLN A 302 12.19 3.87 22.22
CA GLN A 302 12.92 2.86 21.46
C GLN A 302 12.55 1.43 21.90
N SER A 303 12.31 1.18 23.19
CA SER A 303 11.80 -0.13 23.65
C SER A 303 10.37 -0.36 23.13
N ALA A 304 9.51 0.65 23.13
CA ALA A 304 8.16 0.56 22.57
C ALA A 304 8.16 0.31 21.06
N ILE A 305 9.06 0.98 20.31
CA ILE A 305 9.25 0.76 18.87
C ILE A 305 9.75 -0.67 18.63
N GLU A 306 10.71 -1.17 19.42
CA GLU A 306 11.20 -2.54 19.27
C GLU A 306 10.12 -3.59 19.55
N ALA A 307 9.19 -3.30 20.45
CA ALA A 307 8.02 -4.15 20.72
C ALA A 307 7.07 -4.30 19.52
N THR A 308 7.19 -3.46 18.48
CA THR A 308 6.47 -3.59 17.20
C THR A 308 7.15 -4.53 16.19
N GLY A 309 8.22 -5.22 16.60
CA GLY A 309 9.00 -6.10 15.72
C GLY A 309 10.02 -5.37 14.85
N ARG A 310 10.19 -4.05 15.02
CA ARG A 310 11.26 -3.27 14.40
C ARG A 310 12.55 -3.43 15.20
N ARG A 311 13.72 -3.44 14.55
CA ARG A 311 15.01 -3.53 15.27
C ARG A 311 15.52 -2.12 15.58
N ILE A 312 16.15 -1.92 16.74
CA ILE A 312 16.85 -0.65 17.05
C ILE A 312 18.30 -0.68 16.56
N THR A 313 18.91 -1.87 16.56
CA THR A 313 20.27 -2.08 16.07
C THR A 313 20.31 -3.16 15.01
N ALA A 314 21.33 -3.12 14.15
CA ALA A 314 21.50 -4.11 13.09
C ALA A 314 21.76 -5.56 13.60
N SER A 315 22.12 -5.72 14.87
CA SER A 315 22.38 -7.02 15.49
C SER A 315 21.90 -7.01 16.94
N GLY A 316 21.19 -8.07 17.32
CA GLY A 316 20.58 -8.24 18.63
C GLY A 316 19.29 -7.43 18.80
N VAL A 317 18.50 -7.86 19.78
CA VAL A 317 17.30 -7.18 20.28
C VAL A 317 17.35 -7.16 21.81
N SER A 318 16.58 -6.29 22.46
CA SER A 318 16.56 -6.26 23.92
C SER A 318 16.01 -7.57 24.52
N GLU A 319 16.45 -7.89 25.75
CA GLU A 319 15.91 -9.03 26.50
C GLU A 319 14.40 -8.86 26.79
N GLU A 320 13.91 -7.62 26.87
CA GLU A 320 12.51 -7.29 27.12
C GLU A 320 11.62 -7.69 25.95
N ASN A 321 12.05 -7.38 24.72
CA ASN A 321 11.27 -7.63 23.50
C ASN A 321 11.68 -8.89 22.73
N ALA A 322 12.60 -9.70 23.27
CA ALA A 322 13.08 -10.92 22.60
C ALA A 322 11.97 -11.90 22.20
N SER A 323 10.83 -11.92 22.89
CA SER A 323 9.70 -12.78 22.53
C SER A 323 8.93 -12.35 21.29
N VAL A 324 9.01 -11.07 20.90
CA VAL A 324 8.42 -10.55 19.66
C VAL A 324 9.10 -11.18 18.44
N PHE A 325 10.41 -11.43 18.55
CA PHE A 325 11.24 -12.00 17.49
C PHE A 325 11.27 -13.53 17.59
N ASN A 326 10.15 -14.17 17.28
CA ASN A 326 9.98 -15.63 17.46
C ASN A 326 10.88 -16.46 16.51
N PRO A 327 11.87 -17.22 17.04
CA PRO A 327 12.77 -18.02 16.21
C PRO A 327 12.08 -19.20 15.51
N ASP A 328 10.91 -19.65 15.99
CA ASP A 328 10.15 -20.73 15.33
C ASP A 328 9.56 -20.28 13.98
N TRP A 329 9.45 -18.96 13.76
CA TRP A 329 9.11 -18.37 12.47
C TRP A 329 10.33 -18.13 11.58
N GLY A 330 11.54 -18.52 12.02
CA GLY A 330 12.78 -18.26 11.29
C GLY A 330 13.41 -16.91 11.58
N ILE A 331 12.87 -16.11 12.50
CA ILE A 331 13.44 -14.82 12.86
C ILE A 331 14.83 -15.03 13.48
N ASP A 332 15.86 -14.41 12.89
CA ASP A 332 17.23 -14.48 13.37
C ASP A 332 17.74 -13.08 13.74
N THR A 333 17.76 -12.79 15.04
CA THR A 333 18.21 -11.50 15.59
C THR A 333 19.73 -11.39 15.67
N GLU A 334 20.45 -12.52 15.63
CA GLU A 334 21.91 -12.59 15.78
C GLU A 334 22.63 -12.69 14.43
N ARG A 335 21.88 -12.94 13.33
CA ARG A 335 22.42 -12.98 11.98
C ARG A 335 23.21 -11.72 11.66
N ILE A 336 24.42 -11.90 11.16
CA ILE A 336 25.18 -10.80 10.54
C ILE A 336 24.53 -10.53 9.18
N LEU A 337 23.69 -9.50 9.13
CA LEU A 337 23.09 -9.03 7.89
C LEU A 337 24.17 -8.30 7.09
N SER A 338 24.35 -8.68 5.83
CA SER A 338 25.25 -8.02 4.88
C SER A 338 24.40 -7.34 3.80
N PRO A 339 23.77 -6.19 4.12
CA PRO A 339 22.89 -5.55 3.17
C PRO A 339 23.64 -5.02 1.96
N ILE A 340 22.96 -4.97 0.83
CA ILE A 340 23.46 -4.31 -0.37
C ILE A 340 23.76 -2.84 -0.11
N GLN A 341 24.70 -2.27 -0.85
CA GLN A 341 24.82 -0.82 -0.97
C GLN A 341 23.91 -0.35 -2.10
N MET A 342 23.00 0.57 -1.79
CA MET A 342 22.14 1.16 -2.81
C MET A 342 23.01 1.78 -3.93
N PRO A 343 22.61 1.63 -5.21
CA PRO A 343 23.34 2.21 -6.32
C PRO A 343 23.25 3.74 -6.31
N ASP A 344 24.10 4.38 -7.12
CA ASP A 344 24.01 5.83 -7.33
C ASP A 344 22.63 6.23 -7.87
N ALA A 345 22.16 7.44 -7.54
CA ALA A 345 20.79 7.88 -7.83
C ALA A 345 20.38 7.76 -9.31
N GLU A 346 21.29 8.04 -10.25
CA GLU A 346 21.05 7.89 -11.69
C GLU A 346 20.78 6.42 -12.06
N VAL A 347 21.63 5.50 -11.58
CA VAL A 347 21.48 4.06 -11.83
C VAL A 347 20.24 3.50 -11.12
N LEU A 348 19.90 4.02 -9.94
CA LEU A 348 18.67 3.66 -9.23
C LEU A 348 17.43 4.05 -10.04
N MET A 349 17.38 5.27 -10.56
CA MET A 349 16.27 5.72 -11.41
C MET A 349 16.19 4.93 -12.71
N ASP A 350 17.31 4.61 -13.35
CA ASP A 350 17.34 3.74 -14.53
C ASP A 350 16.77 2.36 -14.21
N ALA A 351 17.16 1.76 -13.08
CA ALA A 351 16.63 0.49 -12.63
C ALA A 351 15.12 0.54 -12.37
N LEU A 352 14.62 1.58 -11.70
CA LEU A 352 13.18 1.77 -11.44
C LEU A 352 12.39 1.99 -12.73
N ASN A 353 12.95 2.72 -13.71
CA ASN A 353 12.35 2.87 -15.03
C ASN A 353 12.26 1.54 -15.77
N LEU A 354 13.29 0.69 -15.70
CA LEU A 354 13.27 -0.64 -16.30
C LEU A 354 12.27 -1.59 -15.62
N TYR A 355 12.11 -1.48 -14.28
CA TYR A 355 11.06 -2.19 -13.57
C TYR A 355 9.69 -1.85 -14.15
N GLN A 356 9.39 -0.54 -14.29
CA GLN A 356 8.10 -0.06 -14.77
C GLN A 356 7.85 -0.47 -16.23
N THR A 357 8.83 -0.32 -17.10
CA THR A 357 8.64 -0.43 -18.55
C THR A 357 8.81 -1.85 -19.09
N SER A 358 9.71 -2.65 -18.50
CA SER A 358 10.27 -3.83 -19.20
C SER A 358 10.37 -5.10 -18.36
N PHE A 359 10.41 -5.01 -17.03
CA PHE A 359 10.68 -6.19 -16.17
C PHE A 359 9.47 -6.70 -15.41
N LYS A 360 8.54 -5.83 -14.98
CA LYS A 360 7.31 -6.28 -14.33
C LYS A 360 6.37 -6.95 -15.34
N LYS A 361 5.52 -7.85 -14.86
CA LYS A 361 4.46 -8.46 -15.69
C LYS A 361 3.62 -7.39 -16.40
N PRO A 362 3.23 -7.60 -17.67
CA PRO A 362 2.35 -6.69 -18.40
C PRO A 362 1.04 -6.48 -17.63
N SER A 363 0.58 -5.24 -17.55
CA SER A 363 -0.71 -4.95 -16.90
C SER A 363 -1.86 -5.29 -17.86
N LEU A 364 -2.96 -5.84 -17.34
CA LEU A 364 -4.24 -5.91 -18.05
C LEU A 364 -5.21 -4.96 -17.35
N ASN A 365 -5.26 -3.72 -17.82
CA ASN A 365 -6.08 -2.67 -17.24
C ASN A 365 -7.42 -2.59 -17.97
N ILE A 366 -8.52 -2.78 -17.23
CA ILE A 366 -9.87 -2.61 -17.73
C ILE A 366 -10.54 -1.47 -16.96
N TYR A 367 -10.60 -0.30 -17.59
CA TYR A 367 -11.20 0.90 -17.00
C TYR A 367 -12.71 0.89 -17.23
N CYS A 368 -13.50 0.80 -16.18
CA CYS A 368 -14.94 1.02 -16.24
C CYS A 368 -15.20 2.52 -16.01
N LEU A 369 -15.53 3.24 -17.08
CA LEU A 369 -15.65 4.69 -17.08
C LEU A 369 -17.12 5.11 -17.06
N ASP A 370 -17.54 5.73 -15.96
CA ASP A 370 -18.89 6.22 -15.79
C ASP A 370 -19.11 7.50 -16.61
N PHE A 371 -20.00 7.40 -17.60
CA PHE A 371 -20.54 8.52 -18.36
C PHE A 371 -22.06 8.64 -18.11
N SER A 372 -22.49 8.38 -16.87
CA SER A 372 -23.86 8.59 -16.44
C SER A 372 -24.22 10.08 -16.36
N GLY A 373 -25.51 10.39 -16.36
CA GLY A 373 -25.98 11.77 -16.31
C GLY A 373 -25.51 12.59 -15.09
N SER A 374 -25.14 11.94 -13.97
CA SER A 374 -24.58 12.62 -12.79
C SER A 374 -23.19 13.18 -13.05
N MET A 375 -22.38 12.49 -13.86
CA MET A 375 -21.02 12.89 -14.22
C MET A 375 -20.98 14.17 -15.07
N SER A 376 -22.11 14.66 -15.58
CA SER A 376 -22.16 15.87 -16.42
C SER A 376 -21.57 17.11 -15.73
N GLY A 377 -20.51 17.67 -16.30
CA GLY A 377 -19.81 18.84 -15.75
C GLY A 377 -18.47 18.44 -15.15
N ASP A 378 -18.29 18.71 -13.85
CA ASP A 378 -17.01 18.54 -13.18
C ASP A 378 -16.54 17.07 -13.17
N GLY A 379 -17.44 16.09 -13.00
CA GLY A 379 -17.11 14.66 -12.99
C GLY A 379 -16.54 14.17 -14.33
N GLU A 380 -17.16 14.57 -15.45
CA GLU A 380 -16.68 14.28 -16.81
C GLU A 380 -15.32 14.92 -17.07
N GLU A 381 -15.12 16.18 -16.68
CA GLU A 381 -13.84 16.89 -16.83
C GLU A 381 -12.74 16.19 -16.03
N GLN A 382 -13.01 15.83 -14.77
CA GLN A 382 -12.10 15.10 -13.92
C GLN A 382 -11.74 13.72 -14.49
N LEU A 383 -12.74 12.93 -14.93
CA LEU A 383 -12.51 11.61 -15.53
C LEU A 383 -11.63 11.71 -16.78
N LYS A 384 -11.93 12.65 -17.69
CA LYS A 384 -11.14 12.85 -18.91
C LYS A 384 -9.72 13.31 -18.60
N GLU A 385 -9.54 14.24 -17.66
CA GLU A 385 -8.23 14.67 -17.22
C GLU A 385 -7.42 13.50 -16.64
N ALA A 386 -8.04 12.66 -15.81
CA ALA A 386 -7.44 11.43 -15.30
C ALA A 386 -6.93 10.50 -16.40
N MET A 387 -7.80 10.18 -17.37
CA MET A 387 -7.41 9.31 -18.47
C MET A 387 -6.29 9.93 -19.31
N SER A 388 -6.21 11.25 -19.39
CA SER A 388 -5.10 11.96 -20.05
C SER A 388 -3.76 11.76 -19.31
N GLN A 389 -3.76 11.65 -17.98
CA GLN A 389 -2.52 11.45 -17.20
C GLN A 389 -1.94 10.04 -17.39
N ILE A 390 -2.77 9.07 -17.76
CA ILE A 390 -2.39 7.65 -17.84
C ILE A 390 -2.11 7.23 -19.29
N LEU A 391 -2.99 7.61 -20.21
CA LEU A 391 -2.92 7.15 -21.60
C LEU A 391 -1.96 8.01 -22.43
N ILE A 392 -1.79 9.30 -22.10
CA ILE A 392 -0.80 10.16 -22.77
C ILE A 392 0.58 9.93 -22.14
N GLN A 393 1.45 9.22 -22.83
CA GLN A 393 2.74 8.75 -22.28
C GLN A 393 3.65 9.88 -21.77
N SER A 394 3.64 11.06 -22.40
CA SER A 394 4.40 12.22 -21.90
C SER A 394 3.91 12.79 -20.55
N ASN A 395 2.66 12.52 -20.17
CA ASN A 395 2.16 12.82 -18.83
C ASN A 395 2.49 11.68 -17.87
N ALA A 396 2.29 10.44 -18.31
CA ALA A 396 2.55 9.24 -17.52
C ALA A 396 4.02 9.12 -17.09
N GLU A 397 4.96 9.47 -17.97
CA GLU A 397 6.42 9.48 -17.69
C GLU A 397 6.79 10.35 -16.50
N LYS A 398 6.18 11.54 -16.39
CA LYS A 398 6.40 12.43 -15.24
C LYS A 398 6.02 11.78 -13.92
N ASN A 399 5.20 10.73 -13.95
CA ASN A 399 4.66 10.03 -12.79
C ASN A 399 5.08 8.57 -12.68
N LEU A 400 6.04 8.07 -13.48
CA LEU A 400 6.40 6.65 -13.56
C LEU A 400 5.18 5.73 -13.82
N LEU A 401 4.22 6.21 -14.61
CA LEU A 401 2.98 5.50 -14.96
C LEU A 401 2.95 4.96 -16.38
N GLN A 402 4.10 5.02 -17.07
CA GLN A 402 4.24 4.58 -18.45
C GLN A 402 3.70 3.16 -18.65
N ALA A 403 3.11 2.95 -19.81
CA ALA A 403 2.70 1.61 -20.22
C ALA A 403 3.92 0.70 -20.29
N ASN A 404 3.77 -0.54 -19.83
CA ASN A 404 4.81 -1.53 -19.93
C ASN A 404 4.71 -2.35 -21.21
N GLU A 405 5.81 -3.01 -21.59
CA GLU A 405 5.84 -3.85 -22.79
C GLU A 405 4.75 -4.92 -22.72
N GLY A 406 3.83 -4.91 -23.70
CA GLY A 406 2.68 -5.82 -23.76
C GLY A 406 1.49 -5.43 -22.87
N GLU A 407 1.47 -4.21 -22.30
CA GLU A 407 0.32 -3.70 -21.56
C GLU A 407 -0.96 -3.73 -22.41
N VAL A 408 -2.07 -4.15 -21.81
CA VAL A 408 -3.39 -4.11 -22.43
C VAL A 408 -4.23 -3.07 -21.70
N ASN A 409 -4.80 -2.13 -22.45
CA ASN A 409 -5.69 -1.10 -21.93
C ASN A 409 -7.04 -1.15 -22.65
N VAL A 410 -8.09 -1.47 -21.89
CA VAL A 410 -9.49 -1.54 -22.36
C VAL A 410 -10.32 -0.54 -21.55
N ALA A 411 -11.18 0.22 -22.20
CA ALA A 411 -12.15 1.11 -21.56
C ALA A 411 -13.59 0.61 -21.84
N VAL A 412 -14.30 0.27 -20.77
CA VAL A 412 -15.73 -0.04 -20.76
C VAL A 412 -16.47 1.24 -20.41
N ILE A 413 -17.07 1.88 -21.41
CA ILE A 413 -17.87 3.09 -21.24
C ILE A 413 -19.28 2.67 -20.84
N PHE A 414 -19.82 3.24 -19.76
CA PHE A 414 -21.13 2.86 -19.26
C PHE A 414 -21.97 4.02 -18.73
N ASP A 415 -23.29 3.83 -18.78
CA ASP A 415 -24.32 4.60 -18.09
C ASP A 415 -25.24 3.63 -17.32
N ASP A 416 -26.55 3.55 -17.63
CA ASP A 416 -27.42 2.45 -17.16
C ASP A 416 -27.16 1.13 -17.90
N GLN A 417 -26.28 1.12 -18.91
CA GLN A 417 -25.75 -0.06 -19.57
C GLN A 417 -24.32 0.19 -20.09
N VAL A 418 -23.64 -0.86 -20.56
CA VAL A 418 -22.40 -0.68 -21.34
C VAL A 418 -22.73 -0.08 -22.70
N THR A 419 -22.23 1.12 -22.97
CA THR A 419 -22.48 1.88 -24.21
C THR A 419 -21.41 1.63 -25.27
N ALA A 420 -20.16 1.45 -24.84
CA ALA A 420 -19.04 1.11 -25.71
C ALA A 420 -17.96 0.32 -24.98
N VAL A 421 -17.21 -0.48 -25.74
CA VAL A 421 -15.95 -1.08 -25.29
C VAL A 421 -14.88 -0.62 -26.27
N LEU A 422 -13.92 0.15 -25.77
CA LEU A 422 -12.81 0.72 -26.52
C LEU A 422 -11.52 0.04 -26.07
N GLN A 423 -10.57 -0.16 -26.97
CA GLN A 423 -9.32 -0.84 -26.65
C GLN A 423 -8.17 -0.23 -27.45
N ALA A 424 -7.04 0.00 -26.80
CA ALA A 424 -5.80 0.36 -27.48
C ALA A 424 -5.33 -0.83 -28.34
N SER A 425 -4.94 -0.57 -29.59
CA SER A 425 -4.53 -1.64 -30.51
C SER A 425 -3.25 -2.37 -30.09
N ASP A 426 -2.38 -1.66 -29.35
CA ASP A 426 -1.14 -2.13 -28.75
C ASP A 426 -0.72 -1.16 -27.64
N ASP A 427 0.47 -1.37 -27.07
CA ASP A 427 1.09 -0.59 -26.01
C ASP A 427 1.84 0.66 -26.52
N SER A 428 1.72 1.03 -27.80
CA SER A 428 2.40 2.20 -28.36
C SER A 428 1.74 3.52 -27.96
N ASP A 429 2.54 4.59 -27.86
CA ASP A 429 2.08 5.96 -27.60
C ASP A 429 0.92 6.38 -28.51
N ALA A 430 0.96 5.96 -29.79
CA ALA A 430 -0.07 6.31 -30.77
C ALA A 430 -1.39 5.58 -30.50
N ALA A 431 -1.35 4.31 -30.11
CA ALA A 431 -2.55 3.53 -29.79
C ALA A 431 -3.20 3.99 -28.48
N LEU A 432 -2.37 4.33 -27.47
CA LEU A 432 -2.86 4.87 -26.20
C LEU A 432 -3.45 6.29 -26.37
N GLN A 433 -2.82 7.14 -27.18
CA GLN A 433 -3.38 8.44 -27.55
C GLN A 433 -4.72 8.30 -28.29
N ASP A 434 -4.84 7.35 -29.22
CA ASP A 434 -6.09 7.08 -29.95
C ASP A 434 -7.20 6.60 -29.02
N LEU A 435 -6.88 5.71 -28.06
CA LEU A 435 -7.83 5.29 -27.03
C LEU A 435 -8.31 6.49 -26.20
N TYR A 436 -7.39 7.37 -25.77
CA TYR A 436 -7.74 8.59 -25.05
C TYR A 436 -8.65 9.51 -25.89
N ASP A 437 -8.31 9.74 -27.16
CA ASP A 437 -9.09 10.63 -28.04
C ASP A 437 -10.53 10.09 -28.24
N GLN A 438 -10.71 8.76 -28.29
CA GLN A 438 -12.02 8.12 -28.32
C GLN A 438 -12.80 8.34 -27.01
N ILE A 439 -12.17 8.11 -25.85
CA ILE A 439 -12.78 8.36 -24.53
C ILE A 439 -13.16 9.84 -24.37
N ALA A 440 -12.30 10.77 -24.81
CA ALA A 440 -12.53 12.20 -24.70
C ALA A 440 -13.72 12.68 -25.56
N ALA A 441 -14.12 11.91 -26.58
CA ALA A 441 -15.26 12.20 -27.44
C ALA A 441 -16.60 11.73 -26.86
N GLU A 442 -16.58 10.87 -25.83
CA GLU A 442 -17.80 10.41 -25.14
C GLU A 442 -18.50 11.55 -24.39
N SER A 443 -19.81 11.38 -24.15
CA SER A 443 -20.64 12.40 -23.51
C SER A 443 -21.58 11.78 -22.48
N PRO A 444 -21.74 12.38 -21.29
CA PRO A 444 -22.59 11.85 -20.24
C PRO A 444 -24.08 11.73 -20.62
N GLY A 445 -24.75 10.68 -20.15
CA GLY A 445 -26.16 10.40 -20.39
C GLY A 445 -26.72 9.30 -19.50
N GLY A 446 -28.01 8.96 -19.63
CA GLY A 446 -28.57 7.77 -18.96
C GLY A 446 -28.58 7.78 -17.42
N GLY A 447 -28.74 6.59 -16.85
CA GLY A 447 -28.55 6.32 -15.40
C GLY A 447 -27.14 5.80 -15.10
N THR A 448 -26.96 5.12 -13.96
CA THR A 448 -25.67 4.56 -13.53
C THR A 448 -25.85 3.10 -13.12
N ASP A 449 -25.08 2.18 -13.73
CA ASP A 449 -25.01 0.76 -13.35
C ASP A 449 -23.56 0.23 -13.33
N ILE A 450 -22.92 0.38 -12.18
CA ILE A 450 -21.55 -0.08 -11.94
C ILE A 450 -21.41 -1.61 -12.00
N TYR A 451 -22.46 -2.37 -11.66
CA TYR A 451 -22.37 -3.83 -11.55
C TYR A 451 -22.33 -4.48 -12.93
N THR A 452 -23.11 -3.95 -13.87
CA THR A 452 -23.07 -4.40 -15.27
C THR A 452 -21.73 -4.05 -15.92
N ALA A 453 -21.16 -2.88 -15.63
CA ALA A 453 -19.83 -2.50 -16.11
C ALA A 453 -18.73 -3.42 -15.58
N ALA A 454 -18.71 -3.69 -14.27
CA ALA A 454 -17.76 -4.60 -13.64
C ALA A 454 -17.91 -6.04 -14.18
N ALA A 455 -19.14 -6.51 -14.40
CA ALA A 455 -19.39 -7.82 -14.99
C ALA A 455 -18.85 -7.94 -16.43
N ALA A 456 -19.02 -6.88 -17.24
CA ALA A 456 -18.45 -6.84 -18.59
C ALA A 456 -16.92 -6.84 -18.57
N ALA A 457 -16.30 -6.15 -17.60
CA ALA A 457 -14.85 -6.18 -17.43
C ALA A 457 -14.33 -7.59 -17.13
N TYR A 458 -15.05 -8.38 -16.32
CA TYR A 458 -14.71 -9.79 -16.06
C TYR A 458 -14.85 -10.67 -17.30
N GLU A 459 -15.89 -10.45 -18.12
CA GLU A 459 -16.04 -11.15 -19.40
C GLU A 459 -14.85 -10.86 -20.33
N ILE A 460 -14.46 -9.59 -20.47
CA ILE A 460 -13.29 -9.18 -21.26
C ILE A 460 -12.01 -9.82 -20.71
N ALA A 461 -11.78 -9.76 -19.39
CA ALA A 461 -10.60 -10.33 -18.78
C ALA A 461 -10.48 -11.85 -19.01
N SER A 462 -11.62 -12.56 -19.09
CA SER A 462 -11.65 -14.00 -19.37
C SER A 462 -11.15 -14.39 -20.76
N GLU A 463 -11.00 -13.43 -21.68
CA GLU A 463 -10.43 -13.65 -23.00
C GLU A 463 -8.89 -13.75 -22.98
N TYR A 464 -8.25 -13.41 -21.85
CA TYR A 464 -6.81 -13.39 -21.65
C TYR A 464 -6.32 -14.55 -20.78
N ASP A 465 -5.06 -14.96 -20.99
CA ASP A 465 -4.36 -15.84 -20.05
C ASP A 465 -3.83 -14.99 -18.88
N LEU A 466 -4.63 -14.89 -17.82
CA LEU A 466 -4.32 -14.06 -16.64
C LEU A 466 -3.00 -14.43 -15.95
N SER A 467 -2.44 -15.62 -16.19
CA SER A 467 -1.11 -15.97 -15.66
C SER A 467 0.02 -15.12 -16.25
N GLN A 468 -0.20 -14.56 -17.44
CA GLN A 468 0.77 -13.72 -18.15
C GLN A 468 0.65 -12.24 -17.79
N TYR A 469 -0.43 -11.84 -17.13
CA TYR A 469 -0.74 -10.44 -16.85
C TYR A 469 -0.87 -10.19 -15.36
N THR A 470 -0.84 -8.91 -14.99
CA THR A 470 -1.36 -8.44 -13.73
C THR A 470 -2.68 -7.72 -14.00
N PRO A 471 -3.83 -8.39 -13.81
CA PRO A 471 -5.13 -7.85 -14.19
C PRO A 471 -5.73 -6.94 -13.13
N ALA A 472 -6.33 -5.84 -13.56
CA ALA A 472 -7.08 -4.94 -12.69
C ALA A 472 -8.29 -4.34 -13.41
N VAL A 473 -9.43 -4.34 -12.71
CA VAL A 473 -10.61 -3.58 -13.10
C VAL A 473 -10.61 -2.28 -12.31
N ILE A 474 -10.73 -1.15 -13.01
CA ILE A 474 -10.63 0.19 -12.43
C ILE A 474 -11.94 0.90 -12.70
N LEU A 475 -12.83 0.93 -11.71
CA LEU A 475 -14.13 1.54 -11.77
C LEU A 475 -14.06 3.01 -11.36
N MET A 476 -14.50 3.91 -12.23
CA MET A 476 -14.45 5.35 -12.05
C MET A 476 -15.86 5.91 -12.08
N THR A 477 -16.37 6.41 -10.95
CA THR A 477 -17.78 6.83 -10.83
C THR A 477 -18.01 7.87 -9.74
N ASP A 478 -19.00 8.74 -9.93
CA ASP A 478 -19.56 9.65 -8.92
C ASP A 478 -20.92 9.19 -8.35
N GLY A 479 -21.45 8.07 -8.85
CA GLY A 479 -22.87 7.76 -8.77
C GLY A 479 -23.21 6.52 -7.97
N GLN A 480 -24.41 6.52 -7.38
CA GLN A 480 -25.03 5.31 -6.84
C GLN A 480 -25.63 4.47 -7.97
N SER A 481 -25.28 3.19 -8.00
CA SER A 481 -25.83 2.26 -8.99
C SER A 481 -27.28 1.91 -8.67
N MET A 482 -28.14 1.95 -9.69
CA MET A 482 -29.54 1.55 -9.59
C MET A 482 -29.68 0.04 -9.83
N ASP A 483 -29.48 -0.77 -8.78
CA ASP A 483 -29.81 -2.21 -8.65
C ASP A 483 -29.45 -3.13 -9.85
N ASN A 484 -28.30 -3.83 -9.79
CA ASN A 484 -28.00 -5.01 -10.61
C ASN A 484 -26.91 -5.95 -10.03
N ARG A 485 -26.72 -5.97 -8.69
CA ARG A 485 -25.65 -6.74 -8.03
C ARG A 485 -25.55 -8.21 -8.46
N THR A 486 -26.69 -8.88 -8.66
CA THR A 486 -26.72 -10.28 -9.10
C THR A 486 -26.03 -10.50 -10.45
N VAL A 487 -25.96 -9.49 -11.34
CA VAL A 487 -25.20 -9.59 -12.59
C VAL A 487 -23.71 -9.76 -12.30
N PHE A 488 -23.17 -8.96 -11.38
CA PHE A 488 -21.78 -9.06 -10.96
C PHE A 488 -21.49 -10.34 -10.17
N GLU A 489 -22.37 -10.75 -9.26
CA GLU A 489 -22.25 -12.03 -8.53
C GLU A 489 -22.18 -13.24 -9.48
N ASN A 490 -22.95 -13.21 -10.58
CA ASN A 490 -22.89 -14.23 -11.62
C ASN A 490 -21.57 -14.20 -12.40
N ALA A 491 -21.01 -13.02 -12.66
CA ALA A 491 -19.71 -12.87 -13.31
C ALA A 491 -18.60 -13.44 -12.41
N LEU A 492 -18.56 -13.07 -11.13
CA LEU A 492 -17.64 -13.65 -10.14
C LEU A 492 -17.74 -15.17 -10.09
N SER A 493 -18.98 -15.70 -10.08
CA SER A 493 -19.20 -17.16 -10.07
C SER A 493 -18.75 -17.85 -11.36
N SER A 494 -18.74 -17.15 -12.48
CA SER A 494 -18.43 -17.70 -13.80
C SER A 494 -16.94 -17.63 -14.14
N TYR A 495 -16.29 -16.54 -13.76
CA TYR A 495 -14.92 -16.20 -14.15
C TYR A 495 -13.91 -16.30 -13.01
N GLY A 496 -14.38 -16.45 -11.76
CA GLY A 496 -13.56 -16.41 -10.55
C GLY A 496 -13.59 -15.03 -9.91
N ASN A 497 -12.92 -14.89 -8.77
CA ASN A 497 -12.80 -13.64 -8.00
C ASN A 497 -11.36 -13.13 -7.93
N ASP A 498 -10.51 -13.59 -8.85
CA ASP A 498 -9.08 -13.31 -8.86
C ASP A 498 -8.72 -12.00 -9.57
N ILE A 499 -9.69 -11.14 -9.89
CA ILE A 499 -9.43 -9.85 -10.54
C ILE A 499 -9.88 -8.72 -9.61
N PRO A 500 -8.96 -7.95 -9.02
CA PRO A 500 -9.34 -6.85 -8.13
C PRO A 500 -10.15 -5.78 -8.88
N VAL A 501 -11.22 -5.30 -8.23
CA VAL A 501 -12.03 -4.16 -8.70
C VAL A 501 -11.71 -2.94 -7.84
N PHE A 502 -10.75 -2.15 -8.28
CA PHE A 502 -10.44 -0.86 -7.66
C PHE A 502 -11.49 0.15 -8.04
N SER A 503 -11.87 1.01 -7.10
CA SER A 503 -12.81 2.08 -7.38
C SER A 503 -12.16 3.43 -7.12
N ILE A 504 -12.38 4.40 -8.00
CA ILE A 504 -11.97 5.79 -7.84
C ILE A 504 -13.24 6.64 -7.81
N THR A 505 -13.48 7.31 -6.68
CA THR A 505 -14.67 8.14 -6.50
C THR A 505 -14.48 9.55 -7.06
N PHE A 506 -15.51 10.05 -7.72
CA PHE A 506 -15.65 11.44 -8.14
C PHE A 506 -16.78 12.12 -7.37
N GLY A 507 -16.70 13.44 -7.17
CA GLY A 507 -17.78 14.22 -6.55
C GLY A 507 -18.29 13.67 -5.20
N ASP A 508 -19.62 13.64 -5.04
CA ASP A 508 -20.33 13.17 -3.83
C ASP A 508 -20.71 11.67 -3.91
N ALA A 509 -19.80 10.81 -4.39
CA ALA A 509 -20.06 9.38 -4.52
C ALA A 509 -20.48 8.72 -3.18
N ASP A 510 -21.31 7.66 -3.25
CA ASP A 510 -21.56 6.79 -2.10
C ASP A 510 -20.49 5.70 -2.02
N PRO A 511 -19.58 5.75 -1.04
CA PRO A 511 -18.49 4.80 -0.95
C PRO A 511 -18.96 3.39 -0.60
N SER A 512 -20.15 3.20 -0.02
CA SER A 512 -20.56 1.90 0.52
C SER A 512 -20.69 0.80 -0.53
N GLN A 513 -21.26 1.10 -1.71
CA GLN A 513 -21.38 0.12 -2.80
C GLN A 513 -20.01 -0.24 -3.39
N LEU A 514 -19.08 0.73 -3.42
CA LEU A 514 -17.74 0.57 -3.96
C LEU A 514 -16.84 -0.20 -2.97
N GLU A 515 -16.98 0.07 -1.68
CA GLU A 515 -16.32 -0.69 -0.60
C GLU A 515 -16.76 -2.15 -0.64
N GLU A 516 -18.07 -2.42 -0.80
CA GLU A 516 -18.55 -3.80 -0.92
C GLU A 516 -17.98 -4.54 -2.14
N LEU A 517 -17.81 -3.87 -3.30
CA LEU A 517 -17.16 -4.45 -4.48
C LEU A 517 -15.67 -4.69 -4.26
N ALA A 518 -15.00 -3.73 -3.63
CA ALA A 518 -13.59 -3.79 -3.32
C ALA A 518 -13.29 -4.95 -2.35
N ASP A 519 -14.05 -5.07 -1.26
CA ASP A 519 -13.91 -6.11 -0.26
C ASP A 519 -14.14 -7.52 -0.85
N GLU A 520 -15.13 -7.68 -1.74
CA GLU A 520 -15.42 -8.96 -2.39
C GLU A 520 -14.32 -9.43 -3.35
N THR A 521 -13.52 -8.49 -3.87
CA THR A 521 -12.48 -8.75 -4.89
C THR A 521 -11.05 -8.53 -4.38
N GLY A 522 -10.88 -8.24 -3.09
CA GLY A 522 -9.57 -7.98 -2.48
C GLY A 522 -8.91 -6.68 -2.97
N ALA A 523 -9.71 -5.68 -3.32
CA ALA A 523 -9.30 -4.38 -3.86
C ALA A 523 -9.53 -3.24 -2.85
N ARG A 524 -9.47 -1.98 -3.31
CA ARG A 524 -9.62 -0.78 -2.48
C ARG A 524 -10.36 0.33 -3.21
N VAL A 525 -11.04 1.18 -2.45
CA VAL A 525 -11.59 2.47 -2.92
C VAL A 525 -10.58 3.60 -2.69
N PHE A 526 -10.33 4.40 -3.72
CA PHE A 526 -9.48 5.56 -3.70
C PHE A 526 -10.29 6.83 -3.88
N ASP A 527 -9.96 7.85 -3.09
CA ASP A 527 -10.61 9.16 -3.15
C ASP A 527 -9.97 10.02 -4.26
N GLY A 528 -10.65 10.11 -5.40
CA GLY A 528 -10.22 10.93 -6.54
C GLY A 528 -10.49 12.43 -6.37
N THR A 529 -11.15 12.87 -5.29
CA THR A 529 -11.55 14.28 -5.10
C THR A 529 -10.41 15.18 -4.59
N LYS A 530 -9.38 14.59 -3.99
CA LYS A 530 -8.23 15.31 -3.42
C LYS A 530 -7.10 15.46 -4.42
N ASP A 531 -6.54 14.33 -4.85
CA ASP A 531 -5.50 14.25 -5.88
C ASP A 531 -5.74 13.01 -6.74
N LEU A 532 -6.29 13.27 -7.92
CA LEU A 532 -6.63 12.25 -8.90
C LEU A 532 -5.38 11.55 -9.44
N THR A 533 -4.27 12.27 -9.60
CA THR A 533 -3.01 11.69 -10.09
C THR A 533 -2.44 10.74 -9.05
N GLU A 534 -2.49 11.13 -7.77
CA GLU A 534 -2.09 10.26 -6.65
C GLU A 534 -2.97 9.01 -6.56
N ALA A 535 -4.30 9.14 -6.68
CA ALA A 535 -5.22 8.00 -6.70
C ALA A 535 -4.87 6.99 -7.81
N PHE A 536 -4.56 7.47 -9.02
CA PHE A 536 -4.17 6.60 -10.13
C PHE A 536 -2.80 5.97 -10.00
N ARG A 537 -1.83 6.74 -9.47
CA ARG A 537 -0.53 6.17 -9.13
C ARG A 537 -0.73 5.01 -8.17
N ASN A 538 -1.48 5.24 -7.10
CA ASN A 538 -1.83 4.19 -6.16
C ASN A 538 -2.46 2.99 -6.87
N VAL A 539 -3.53 3.15 -7.67
CA VAL A 539 -4.14 2.00 -8.38
C VAL A 539 -3.11 1.22 -9.23
N LYS A 540 -2.25 1.88 -10.01
CA LYS A 540 -1.23 1.16 -10.82
C LYS A 540 -0.21 0.38 -9.97
N GLY A 541 -0.08 0.67 -8.67
CA GLY A 541 0.78 -0.08 -7.76
C GLY A 541 0.10 -1.30 -7.17
N TYR A 542 -1.24 -1.31 -7.13
CA TYR A 542 -2.08 -2.33 -6.54
C TYR A 542 -2.66 -3.14 -7.69
N ASN A 543 -2.04 -4.25 -8.07
CA ASN A 543 -2.46 -5.07 -9.22
C ASN A 543 -2.18 -6.55 -8.96
#